data_AF-A0A9W9P0C5-F1
#
_entry.id   AF-A0A9W9P0C5-F1
#
_cell.length_a   1.000
_cell.length_b   1.000
_cell.length_c   1.000
_cell.angle_alpha   90.00
_cell.angle_beta   90.00
_cell.angle_gamma   90.00
#
_symmetry.space_group_name_H-M   'P 1'
#
loop_
_entity.id
_entity.type
_entity.pdbx_description
1 polymer ?
#
loop_
_entity_poly.entity_id
_entity_poly.type
_entity_poly.pdbx_seq_one_letter_code
_entity_poly.pdbx_strand_id
1 'polypeptide(L)'
;MKAATITSLLLAASSVLAAPAKRDGETITITNLRAHQTETFGLVTFDIHDPAYTPNDSATVAWAIPGQPPADTWSASHNYTVQFPDGVHSIEFLIFDLDRADNSGSVQVALNSNAADSTYSCGSDGNGGTACAFPSPIVLPVNSS
;
A
#
# COMPACT_ATOMS: atom_id res chain seq x y z
N MET A 1 0.88 -10.36 69.89
CA MET A 1 0.33 -9.85 68.61
C MET A 1 1.30 -10.21 67.50
N LYS A 2 0.90 -11.00 66.50
CA LYS A 2 1.71 -11.31 65.31
C LYS A 2 0.95 -10.80 64.10
N ALA A 3 1.58 -9.90 63.34
CA ALA A 3 1.05 -9.32 62.11
C ALA A 3 1.17 -10.35 60.97
N ALA A 4 0.13 -10.46 60.14
CA ALA A 4 0.15 -11.21 58.90
C ALA A 4 -0.21 -10.25 57.75
N THR A 5 0.79 -9.92 56.94
CA THR A 5 0.67 -9.07 55.74
C THR A 5 0.30 -9.97 54.57
N ILE A 6 -0.86 -9.77 53.97
CA ILE A 6 -1.32 -10.47 52.76
C ILE A 6 -0.90 -9.62 51.56
N THR A 7 0.03 -10.14 50.76
CA THR A 7 0.51 -9.53 49.52
C THR A 7 -0.37 -10.04 48.38
N SER A 8 -1.21 -9.18 47.82
CA SER A 8 -2.01 -9.51 46.64
C SER A 8 -1.13 -9.52 45.39
N LEU A 9 -1.02 -10.66 44.71
CA LEU A 9 -0.43 -10.75 43.37
C LEU A 9 -1.44 -10.20 42.35
N LEU A 10 -1.10 -9.10 41.68
CA LEU A 10 -1.78 -8.69 40.44
C LEU A 10 -1.38 -9.66 39.32
N LEU A 11 -2.33 -10.44 38.80
CA LEU A 11 -2.20 -11.10 37.50
C LEU A 11 -2.33 -10.02 36.43
N ALA A 12 -1.21 -9.58 35.85
CA ALA A 12 -1.22 -8.84 34.61
C ALA A 12 -1.57 -9.82 33.47
N ALA A 13 -2.77 -9.68 32.89
CA ALA A 13 -3.14 -10.37 31.67
C ALA A 13 -2.33 -9.77 30.53
N SER A 14 -1.24 -10.44 30.15
CA SER A 14 -0.52 -10.12 28.92
C SER A 14 -1.33 -10.66 27.74
N SER A 15 -2.11 -9.78 27.11
CA SER A 15 -2.68 -10.04 25.80
C SER A 15 -1.53 -10.09 24.79
N VAL A 16 -1.04 -11.29 24.47
CA VAL A 16 -0.28 -11.49 23.25
C VAL A 16 -1.28 -11.37 22.11
N LEU A 17 -1.34 -10.19 21.48
CA LEU A 17 -1.85 -10.08 20.13
C LEU A 17 -0.96 -10.98 19.29
N ALA A 18 -1.47 -12.15 18.91
CA ALA A 18 -0.88 -12.93 17.85
C ALA A 18 -0.95 -12.05 16.60
N ALA A 19 0.16 -11.39 16.26
CA ALA A 19 0.30 -10.83 14.92
C ALA A 19 0.04 -11.98 13.95
N PRO A 20 -0.83 -11.81 12.94
CA PRO A 20 -1.07 -12.85 11.96
C PRO A 20 0.29 -13.32 11.42
N ALA A 21 0.51 -14.63 11.47
CA ALA A 21 1.78 -15.22 11.11
C ALA A 21 2.06 -14.89 9.65
N LYS A 22 3.07 -14.04 9.40
CA LYS A 22 3.66 -13.81 8.08
C LYS A 22 3.80 -15.16 7.38
N ARG A 23 3.09 -15.36 6.26
CA ARG A 23 3.22 -16.58 5.47
C ARG A 23 4.60 -16.53 4.83
N ASP A 24 5.55 -17.30 5.35
CA ASP A 24 6.92 -17.28 4.86
C ASP A 24 6.96 -17.58 3.35
N GLY A 25 7.40 -16.59 2.56
CA GLY A 25 7.84 -16.78 1.17
C GLY A 25 6.93 -16.25 0.06
N GLU A 26 5.73 -15.75 0.35
CA GLU A 26 4.85 -15.19 -0.69
C GLU A 26 5.09 -13.69 -0.87
N THR A 27 5.45 -13.29 -2.09
CA THR A 27 5.74 -11.90 -2.43
C THR A 27 4.88 -11.44 -3.61
N ILE A 28 4.37 -10.21 -3.52
CA ILE A 28 3.79 -9.50 -4.65
C ILE A 28 4.86 -8.58 -5.22
N THR A 29 5.02 -8.60 -6.54
CA THR A 29 5.92 -7.67 -7.24
C THR A 29 5.11 -6.66 -8.03
N ILE A 30 5.36 -5.38 -7.78
CA ILE A 30 4.75 -4.28 -8.53
C ILE A 30 5.78 -3.76 -9.54
N THR A 31 5.36 -3.59 -10.79
CA THR A 31 6.21 -3.03 -11.85
C THR A 31 5.48 -1.94 -12.63
N ASN A 32 6.20 -1.22 -13.49
CA ASN A 32 5.65 -0.16 -14.35
C ASN A 32 4.83 0.90 -13.60
N LEU A 33 5.18 1.15 -12.33
CA LEU A 33 4.45 2.12 -11.51
C LEU A 33 4.70 3.53 -12.01
N ARG A 34 3.62 4.20 -12.38
CA ARG A 34 3.59 5.57 -12.87
C ARG A 34 2.47 6.33 -12.19
N ALA A 35 2.72 7.60 -11.94
CA ALA A 35 1.71 8.53 -11.48
C ALA A 35 1.74 9.80 -12.33
N HIS A 36 0.58 10.40 -12.52
CA HIS A 36 0.42 11.65 -13.26
C HIS A 36 -0.61 12.52 -12.56
N GLN A 37 -0.35 13.81 -12.51
CA GLN A 37 -1.22 14.77 -11.86
C GLN A 37 -1.19 16.09 -12.62
N THR A 38 -2.36 16.66 -12.84
CA THR A 38 -2.58 18.03 -13.33
C THR A 38 -3.38 18.80 -12.28
N GLU A 39 -3.76 20.04 -12.60
CA GLU A 39 -4.66 20.82 -11.73
C GLU A 39 -6.06 20.20 -11.57
N THR A 40 -6.50 19.34 -12.51
CA THR A 40 -7.87 18.82 -12.55
C THR A 40 -7.97 17.29 -12.51
N PHE A 41 -6.85 16.58 -12.57
CA PHE A 41 -6.84 15.13 -12.75
C PHE A 41 -5.63 14.48 -12.07
N GLY A 42 -5.86 13.34 -11.44
CA GLY A 42 -4.81 12.46 -10.91
C GLY A 42 -4.97 11.03 -11.43
N LEU A 43 -3.83 10.35 -11.61
CA LEU A 43 -3.74 9.01 -12.15
C LEU A 43 -2.58 8.25 -11.52
N VAL A 44 -2.82 6.99 -11.16
CA VAL A 44 -1.79 6.01 -10.78
C VAL A 44 -2.02 4.72 -11.55
N THR A 45 -0.98 4.18 -12.17
CA THR A 45 -1.03 2.92 -12.92
C THR A 45 0.14 2.03 -12.55
N PHE A 46 -0.07 0.73 -12.48
CA PHE A 46 0.98 -0.26 -12.23
C PHE A 46 0.54 -1.67 -12.61
N ASP A 47 1.52 -2.55 -12.80
CA ASP A 47 1.32 -3.97 -13.04
C ASP A 47 1.58 -4.76 -11.75
N ILE A 48 0.82 -5.85 -11.55
CA ILE A 48 0.85 -6.70 -10.37
C ILE A 48 1.26 -8.11 -10.80
N HIS A 49 2.38 -8.57 -10.28
CA HIS A 49 2.85 -9.94 -10.42
C HIS A 49 2.72 -10.65 -9.09
N ASP A 50 1.79 -11.59 -9.02
CA ASP A 50 1.55 -12.40 -7.84
C ASP A 50 1.50 -13.87 -8.24
N PRO A 51 2.36 -14.74 -7.69
CA PRO A 51 2.34 -16.17 -7.98
C PRO A 51 1.01 -16.87 -7.70
N ALA A 52 0.13 -16.29 -6.87
CA ALA A 52 -1.19 -16.84 -6.57
C ALA A 52 -2.19 -16.70 -7.73
N TYR A 53 -1.99 -15.73 -8.63
CA TYR A 53 -2.92 -15.44 -9.72
C TYR A 53 -2.23 -15.49 -11.08
N THR A 54 -2.88 -16.17 -12.04
CA THR A 54 -2.45 -16.19 -13.43
C THR A 54 -3.65 -15.93 -14.33
N PRO A 55 -3.58 -15.00 -15.31
CA PRO A 55 -2.42 -14.18 -15.67
C PRO A 55 -2.08 -13.09 -14.63
N ASN A 56 -0.93 -12.41 -14.83
CA ASN A 56 -0.61 -11.19 -14.09
C ASN A 56 -1.73 -10.15 -14.24
N ASP A 57 -1.84 -9.27 -13.25
CA ASP A 57 -2.90 -8.28 -13.18
C ASP A 57 -2.34 -6.85 -13.34
N SER A 58 -3.22 -5.86 -13.41
CA SER A 58 -2.85 -4.45 -13.47
C SER A 58 -3.90 -3.60 -12.78
N ALA A 59 -3.52 -2.40 -12.36
CA ALA A 59 -4.46 -1.45 -11.77
C ALA A 59 -4.29 -0.07 -12.38
N THR A 60 -5.42 0.64 -12.47
CA THR A 60 -5.48 2.04 -12.88
C THR A 60 -6.43 2.76 -11.94
N VAL A 61 -5.91 3.74 -11.21
CA VAL A 61 -6.69 4.57 -10.30
C VAL A 61 -6.68 5.99 -10.82
N ALA A 62 -7.85 6.51 -11.13
CA ALA A 62 -8.02 7.85 -11.69
C ALA A 62 -9.04 8.65 -10.87
N TRP A 63 -8.78 9.94 -10.67
CA TRP A 63 -9.68 10.83 -9.93
C TRP A 63 -9.62 12.27 -10.42
N ALA A 64 -10.66 13.04 -10.13
CA ALA A 64 -10.72 14.47 -10.39
C ALA A 64 -10.04 15.27 -9.26
N ILE A 65 -9.48 16.42 -9.59
CA ILE A 65 -8.88 17.37 -8.63
C ILE A 65 -9.66 18.70 -8.70
N PRO A 66 -10.08 19.30 -7.57
CA PRO A 66 -9.95 18.76 -6.21
C PRO A 66 -10.85 17.53 -5.98
N GLY A 67 -10.31 16.53 -5.28
CA GLY A 67 -10.95 15.24 -5.04
C GLY A 67 -9.94 14.22 -4.53
N GLN A 68 -10.37 12.99 -4.32
CA GLN A 68 -9.54 11.89 -3.81
C GLN A 68 -9.74 10.64 -4.66
N PRO A 69 -8.77 9.71 -4.69
CA PRO A 69 -8.95 8.41 -5.31
C PRO A 69 -10.21 7.69 -4.79
N PRO A 70 -10.94 6.96 -5.64
CA PRO A 70 -12.07 6.15 -5.19
C PRO A 70 -11.61 5.06 -4.20
N ALA A 71 -12.36 4.88 -3.12
CA ALA A 71 -12.05 3.87 -2.09
C ALA A 71 -12.18 2.42 -2.60
N ASP A 72 -13.01 2.18 -3.61
CA ASP A 72 -13.34 0.83 -4.09
C ASP A 72 -12.74 0.56 -5.47
N THR A 73 -11.49 1.00 -5.71
CA THR A 73 -10.85 0.77 -7.01
C THR A 73 -10.38 -0.68 -7.13
N TRP A 74 -10.79 -1.37 -8.19
CA TRP A 74 -10.39 -2.76 -8.45
C TRP A 74 -9.26 -2.84 -9.48
N SER A 75 -8.44 -3.88 -9.35
CA SER A 75 -7.54 -4.30 -10.43
C SER A 75 -8.35 -4.80 -11.64
N ALA A 76 -7.72 -4.85 -12.81
CA ALA A 76 -8.39 -5.23 -14.07
C ALA A 76 -9.06 -6.61 -13.99
N SER A 77 -8.41 -7.56 -13.30
CA SER A 77 -8.91 -8.92 -13.10
C SER A 77 -9.76 -9.09 -11.83
N HIS A 78 -9.98 -8.02 -11.07
CA HIS A 78 -10.69 -8.01 -9.78
C HIS A 78 -10.08 -8.94 -8.72
N ASN A 79 -8.79 -9.24 -8.82
CA ASN A 79 -8.07 -10.00 -7.80
C ASN A 79 -7.65 -9.12 -6.61
N TYR A 80 -7.65 -7.80 -6.80
CA TYR A 80 -7.26 -6.84 -5.76
C TYR A 80 -8.18 -5.63 -5.68
N THR A 81 -8.31 -5.10 -4.48
CA THR A 81 -8.70 -3.71 -4.26
C THR A 81 -7.48 -2.85 -4.03
N VAL A 82 -7.50 -1.63 -4.57
CA VAL A 82 -6.47 -0.60 -4.39
C VAL A 82 -7.05 0.52 -3.54
N GLN A 83 -6.45 0.79 -2.40
CA GLN A 83 -6.93 1.79 -1.45
C GLN A 83 -5.85 2.83 -1.15
N PHE A 84 -6.24 4.08 -1.03
CA PHE A 84 -5.38 5.17 -0.58
C PHE A 84 -5.85 5.59 0.82
N PRO A 85 -5.36 4.97 1.90
CA PRO A 85 -5.95 5.10 3.23
C PRO A 85 -5.93 6.54 3.76
N ASP A 86 -4.86 7.28 3.44
CA ASP A 86 -4.71 8.70 3.77
C ASP A 86 -5.09 9.63 2.61
N GLY A 87 -5.65 9.06 1.54
CA GLY A 87 -5.88 9.78 0.30
C GLY A 87 -4.60 10.14 -0.47
N VAL A 88 -4.73 11.05 -1.44
CA VAL A 88 -3.62 11.58 -2.23
C VAL A 88 -3.67 13.11 -2.20
N HIS A 89 -2.66 13.70 -1.57
CA HIS A 89 -2.43 15.14 -1.57
C HIS A 89 -1.48 15.61 -2.68
N SER A 90 -0.49 14.79 -3.01
CA SER A 90 0.48 15.01 -4.09
C SER A 90 0.99 13.66 -4.56
N ILE A 91 1.09 13.45 -5.88
CA ILE A 91 1.71 12.24 -6.42
C ILE A 91 3.21 12.11 -6.09
N GLU A 92 3.87 13.14 -5.57
CA GLU A 92 5.24 13.05 -5.07
C GLU A 92 5.38 12.19 -3.81
N PHE A 93 4.27 12.00 -3.09
CA PHE A 93 4.14 11.15 -1.91
C PHE A 93 2.88 10.29 -2.02
N LEU A 94 3.06 9.00 -2.29
CA LEU A 94 1.95 8.06 -2.45
C LEU A 94 2.04 6.96 -1.40
N ILE A 95 0.93 6.73 -0.70
CA ILE A 95 0.71 5.53 0.10
C ILE A 95 -0.55 4.85 -0.42
N PHE A 96 -0.44 3.58 -0.79
CA PHE A 96 -1.61 2.78 -1.12
C PHE A 96 -1.45 1.35 -0.65
N ASP A 97 -2.59 0.75 -0.35
CA ASP A 97 -2.74 -0.65 0.01
C ASP A 97 -3.28 -1.44 -1.19
N LEU A 98 -2.81 -2.67 -1.30
CA LEU A 98 -3.28 -3.65 -2.28
C LEU A 98 -3.74 -4.88 -1.51
N ASP A 99 -5.05 -5.06 -1.39
CA ASP A 99 -5.67 -6.18 -0.67
C ASP A 99 -6.16 -7.21 -1.66
N ARG A 100 -5.85 -8.50 -1.44
CA ARG A 100 -6.41 -9.58 -2.24
C ARG A 100 -7.92 -9.71 -1.97
N ALA A 101 -8.69 -9.87 -3.04
CA ALA A 101 -10.15 -9.99 -2.98
C ALA A 101 -10.65 -11.17 -2.12
N ASP A 102 -9.85 -12.23 -2.04
CA ASP A 102 -10.13 -13.43 -1.22
C ASP A 102 -9.71 -13.28 0.25
N ASN A 103 -9.20 -12.11 0.66
CA ASN A 103 -8.67 -11.81 1.98
C ASN A 103 -7.47 -12.68 2.39
N SER A 104 -6.77 -13.31 1.43
CA SER A 104 -5.60 -14.15 1.73
C SER A 104 -4.34 -13.35 2.08
N GLY A 105 -4.35 -12.04 1.85
CA GLY A 105 -3.33 -11.12 2.34
C GLY A 105 -3.34 -9.76 1.64
N SER A 106 -2.46 -8.88 2.11
CA SER A 106 -2.30 -7.52 1.61
C SER A 106 -0.86 -7.04 1.61
N VAL A 107 -0.59 -5.99 0.84
CA VAL A 107 0.70 -5.27 0.84
C VAL A 107 0.46 -3.77 0.84
N GLN A 108 1.38 -3.02 1.45
CA GLN A 108 1.37 -1.56 1.42
C GLN A 108 2.57 -1.07 0.62
N VAL A 109 2.34 -0.04 -0.18
CA VAL A 109 3.35 0.67 -0.96
C VAL A 109 3.44 2.09 -0.45
N ALA A 110 4.65 2.53 -0.11
CA ALA A 110 4.93 3.92 0.24
C ALA A 110 6.05 4.45 -0.65
N LEU A 111 5.77 5.52 -1.40
CA LEU A 111 6.69 6.17 -2.33
C LEU A 111 6.85 7.64 -1.94
N ASN A 112 8.11 8.10 -1.90
CA ASN A 112 8.44 9.48 -1.64
C ASN A 112 9.55 9.91 -2.58
N SER A 113 9.28 10.85 -3.48
CA SER A 113 10.25 11.32 -4.47
C SER A 113 11.35 12.21 -3.88
N ASN A 114 11.12 12.73 -2.67
CA ASN A 114 12.04 13.60 -1.95
C ASN A 114 12.97 12.84 -0.98
N ALA A 115 12.82 11.52 -0.86
CA ALA A 115 13.72 10.71 -0.04
C ALA A 115 15.09 10.56 -0.72
N ALA A 116 16.18 10.66 0.06
CA ALA A 116 17.55 10.79 -0.45
C ALA A 116 17.99 9.63 -1.38
N ASP A 117 17.50 8.42 -1.14
CA ASP A 117 17.81 7.22 -1.90
C ASP A 117 16.61 6.73 -2.74
N SER A 118 15.64 7.61 -3.00
CA SER A 118 14.44 7.24 -3.76
C SER A 118 14.74 7.06 -5.23
N THR A 119 14.35 5.90 -5.77
CA THR A 119 14.25 5.72 -7.23
C THR A 119 12.91 6.20 -7.78
N TYR A 120 11.99 6.66 -6.92
CA TYR A 120 10.77 7.33 -7.33
C TYR A 120 11.10 8.76 -7.74
N SER A 121 11.00 9.07 -9.03
CA SER A 121 11.35 10.40 -9.53
C SER A 121 10.14 11.08 -10.15
N CYS A 122 9.96 12.36 -9.82
CA CYS A 122 8.92 13.20 -10.36
C CYS A 122 9.51 14.36 -11.18
N GLY A 123 8.80 14.78 -12.22
CA GLY A 123 9.19 15.93 -13.03
C GLY A 123 7.99 16.51 -13.77
N SER A 124 8.15 17.71 -14.33
CA SER A 124 7.12 18.32 -15.16
C SER A 124 6.88 17.47 -16.42
N ASP A 125 5.61 17.31 -16.79
CA ASP A 125 5.20 16.63 -18.03
C ASP A 125 5.25 17.53 -19.27
N GLY A 126 5.65 18.80 -19.12
CA GLY A 126 5.70 19.81 -20.19
C GLY A 126 4.37 20.45 -20.56
N ASN A 127 3.25 20.01 -19.96
CA ASN A 127 1.88 20.47 -20.24
C ASN A 127 1.20 21.07 -19.00
N GLY A 128 1.98 21.46 -17.99
CA GLY A 128 1.46 22.00 -16.73
C GLY A 128 1.06 20.92 -15.71
N GLY A 129 1.41 19.65 -15.95
CA GLY A 129 1.29 18.57 -15.00
C GLY A 129 2.64 18.10 -14.46
N THR A 130 2.56 17.17 -13.52
CA THR A 130 3.67 16.42 -12.94
C THR A 130 3.49 14.95 -13.30
N ALA A 131 4.57 14.31 -13.74
CA ALA A 131 4.64 12.89 -13.95
C ALA A 131 5.70 12.29 -13.04
N CYS A 132 5.37 11.17 -12.40
CA CYS A 132 6.28 10.41 -11.57
C CYS A 132 6.38 8.97 -12.09
N ALA A 133 7.54 8.36 -11.90
CA ALA A 133 7.77 6.97 -12.26
C ALA A 133 8.70 6.29 -11.25
N PHE A 134 8.42 5.01 -11.02
CA PHE A 134 9.32 4.11 -10.30
C PHE A 134 9.84 3.06 -11.30
N PRO A 135 11.10 3.16 -11.76
CA PRO A 135 11.59 2.35 -12.87
C PRO A 135 11.97 0.91 -12.46
N SER A 136 12.05 0.61 -11.17
CA SER A 136 12.50 -0.69 -10.65
C SER A 136 11.32 -1.52 -10.12
N PRO A 137 11.39 -2.86 -10.13
CA PRO A 137 10.38 -3.67 -9.45
C PRO A 137 10.34 -3.39 -7.94
N ILE A 138 9.15 -3.31 -7.37
CA ILE A 138 8.92 -3.23 -5.92
C ILE A 138 8.46 -4.62 -5.46
N VAL A 139 9.29 -5.31 -4.69
CA VAL A 139 8.99 -6.66 -4.17
C VAL A 139 8.55 -6.53 -2.71
N LEU A 140 7.31 -6.95 -2.44
CA LEU A 140 6.67 -6.77 -1.15
C LEU A 140 6.30 -8.14 -0.55
N PRO A 141 6.71 -8.43 0.69
CA PRO A 141 6.21 -9.61 1.39
C PRO A 141 4.71 -9.43 1.68
N VAL A 142 3.91 -10.47 1.40
CA VAL A 142 2.48 -10.45 1.70
C VAL A 142 2.27 -10.49 3.21
N ASN A 143 1.50 -9.54 3.74
CA ASN A 143 1.01 -9.58 5.10
C ASN A 143 -0.22 -10.49 5.13
N SER A 144 -0.19 -11.51 5.97
CA SER A 144 -1.35 -12.36 6.21
C SER A 144 -2.38 -11.57 7.01
N SER A 145 -3.65 -11.65 6.61
CA SER A 145 -4.79 -11.10 7.37
C SER A 145 -5.15 -11.99 8.56
#